data_AF-A0A0D3AQW3-F1
#
_entry.id   AF-A0A0D3AQW3-F1
#
_cell.length_a   1.000
_cell.length_b   1.000
_cell.length_c   1.000
_cell.angle_alpha   90.00
_cell.angle_beta   90.00
_cell.angle_gamma   90.00
#
_symmetry.space_group_name_H-M   'P 1'
#
loop_
_entity.id
_entity.type
_entity.pdbx_description
1 polymer ?
#
loop_
_entity_poly.entity_id
_entity_poly.type
_entity_poly.pdbx_seq_one_letter_code
_entity_poly.pdbx_strand_id
1 'polypeptide(L)' 'MSGLNRLQCHCGVYTIKHIECHVLGLDISMVSDENIWGARIKIMWDLWEAANDLELIERMSKYEPVKCSKPPEYVEIDDL' A
#
# COMPACT_ATOMS: atom_id res chain seq x y z
N MET A 1 -23.89 2.89 8.96
CA MET A 1 -22.83 2.18 8.21
C MET A 1 -21.66 3.13 8.05
N SER A 2 -20.64 3.03 8.89
CA SER A 2 -19.40 3.80 8.75
C SER A 2 -18.33 2.90 8.18
N GLY A 3 -18.26 2.82 6.84
CA GLY A 3 -17.16 2.19 6.14
C GLY A 3 -15.90 3.06 6.17
N LEU A 4 -14.74 2.46 5.93
CA LEU A 4 -13.48 3.18 5.71
C LEU A 4 -13.51 3.89 4.35
N ASN A 5 -12.63 4.89 4.17
CA ASN A 5 -12.49 5.64 2.92
C ASN A 5 -13.82 6.26 2.46
N ARG A 6 -14.50 6.99 3.36
CA ARG A 6 -15.82 7.59 3.08
C ARG A 6 -15.79 8.55 1.89
N LEU A 7 -14.67 9.23 1.67
CA LEU A 7 -14.45 10.13 0.53
C LEU A 7 -14.06 9.40 -0.76
N GLN A 8 -13.89 8.07 -0.71
CA GLN A 8 -13.53 7.19 -1.82
C GLN A 8 -12.25 7.61 -2.58
N CYS A 9 -11.38 8.41 -1.96
CA CYS A 9 -10.19 8.98 -2.61
C CYS A 9 -8.87 8.59 -1.90
N HIS A 10 -8.93 7.74 -0.88
CA HIS A 10 -7.80 7.31 -0.07
C HIS A 10 -7.44 5.82 -0.24
N CYS A 11 -7.95 5.15 -1.29
CA CYS A 11 -7.72 3.72 -1.50
C CYS A 11 -6.23 3.34 -1.46
N GLY A 12 -5.36 4.10 -2.14
CA GLY A 12 -3.92 3.83 -2.14
C GLY A 12 -3.27 3.94 -0.75
N VAL A 13 -3.72 4.90 0.07
CA VAL A 13 -3.21 5.08 1.45
C VAL A 13 -3.61 3.89 2.31
N TYR A 14 -4.88 3.48 2.23
CA TYR A 14 -5.39 2.30 2.92
C TYR A 14 -4.68 1.02 2.47
N THR A 15 -4.46 0.84 1.17
CA THR A 15 -3.73 -0.33 0.63
C THR A 15 -2.31 -0.41 1.17
N ILE A 16 -1.56 0.69 1.14
CA ILE A 16 -0.17 0.72 1.63
C ILE A 16 -0.13 0.44 3.14
N LYS A 17 -1.03 1.07 3.91
CA LYS A 17 -1.11 0.80 5.34
C LYS A 17 -1.52 -0.64 5.66
N HIS A 18 -2.39 -1.23 4.86
CA HIS A 18 -2.77 -2.64 5.02
C HIS A 18 -1.56 -3.57 4.82
N ILE A 19 -0.74 -3.31 3.78
CA ILE A 19 0.50 -4.05 3.55
C ILE A 19 1.47 -3.87 4.72
N GLU A 20 1.69 -2.63 5.17
CA GLU A 20 2.58 -2.32 6.30
C GLU A 20 2.13 -3.03 7.59
N CYS A 21 0.84 -2.93 7.92
CA CYS A 21 0.25 -3.61 9.07
C CYS A 21 0.44 -5.12 8.97
N HIS A 22 0.22 -5.73 7.81
CA HIS A 22 0.42 -7.16 7.60
C HIS A 22 1.88 -7.58 7.79
N VAL A 23 2.83 -6.82 7.24
CA VAL A 23 4.28 -7.08 7.39
C VAL A 23 4.73 -6.96 8.85
N LEU A 24 4.16 -6.02 9.61
CA LEU A 24 4.53 -5.76 11.00
C LEU A 24 3.69 -6.56 12.02
N GLY A 25 2.68 -7.32 11.59
CA GLY A 25 1.75 -8.00 12.49
C GLY A 25 0.87 -7.04 13.31
N LEU A 26 0.57 -5.86 12.77
CA LEU A 26 -0.25 -4.83 13.40
C LEU A 26 -1.69 -4.88 12.89
N ASP A 27 -2.63 -4.39 13.72
CA ASP A 27 -4.04 -4.28 13.31
C ASP A 27 -4.26 -3.05 12.41
N ILE A 28 -5.01 -3.23 11.32
CA ILE A 28 -5.32 -2.16 10.36
C ILE A 28 -6.33 -1.15 10.92
N SER A 29 -7.02 -1.47 12.01
CA SER A 29 -7.95 -0.57 12.72
C SER A 29 -7.29 0.70 13.23
N MET A 30 -5.96 0.75 13.27
CA MET A 30 -5.20 1.95 13.59
C MET A 30 -5.29 3.03 12.50
N VAL A 31 -5.79 2.71 11.30
CA VAL A 31 -5.96 3.66 10.20
C VAL A 31 -7.44 3.95 9.99
N SER A 32 -7.79 5.23 10.02
CA SER A 32 -9.16 5.71 9.88
C SER A 32 -9.20 6.99 9.06
N ASP A 33 -10.38 7.38 8.61
CA ASP A 33 -10.56 8.63 7.86
C ASP A 33 -10.13 9.88 8.67
N GLU A 34 -10.05 9.79 9.99
CA GLU A 34 -9.61 10.88 10.87
C GLU A 34 -8.10 11.09 10.81
N ASN A 35 -7.32 10.01 10.66
CA ASN A 35 -5.86 10.06 10.62
C ASN A 35 -5.25 9.81 9.23
N ILE A 36 -6.10 9.53 8.23
CA ILE A 36 -5.68 9.16 6.88
C ILE A 36 -4.81 10.21 6.20
N TRP A 37 -5.03 11.49 6.49
CA TRP A 37 -4.22 12.57 5.92
C TRP A 37 -2.80 12.56 6.49
N GLY A 38 -2.66 12.33 7.80
CA GLY A 38 -1.35 12.14 8.44
C GLY A 38 -0.64 10.90 7.90
N ALA A 39 -1.37 9.79 7.75
CA ALA A 39 -0.86 8.57 7.13
C ALA A 39 -0.36 8.82 5.69
N ARG A 40 -1.12 9.58 4.89
CA ARG A 40 -0.74 9.94 3.52
C ARG A 40 0.58 10.71 3.47
N ILE A 41 0.77 11.70 4.34
CA ILE A 41 2.00 12.48 4.39
C ILE A 41 3.17 11.63 4.85
N LYS A 42 2.98 10.79 5.88
CA LYS A 42 4.02 9.90 6.38
C LYS A 42 4.47 8.92 5.29
N ILE A 43 3.54 8.29 4.59
CA ILE A 43 3.84 7.42 3.45
C ILE A 43 4.61 8.17 2.35
N MET A 44 4.18 9.38 1.99
CA MET A 44 4.89 10.19 0.99
C MET A 44 6.33 10.48 1.42
N TRP A 45 6.54 10.85 2.69
CA TRP A 45 7.86 11.13 3.24
C TRP A 45 8.75 9.89 3.25
N ASP A 46 8.22 8.75 3.73
CA ASP A 46 8.95 7.48 3.81
C ASP A 46 9.34 6.98 2.41
N LEU A 47 8.43 7.13 1.42
CA LEU A 47 8.74 6.81 0.02
C LEU A 47 9.80 7.74 -0.57
N TRP A 48 9.75 9.04 -0.24
CA TRP A 48 10.77 9.98 -0.68
C TRP A 48 12.13 9.65 -0.07
N GLU A 49 12.20 9.35 1.23
CA GLU A 49 13.44 8.91 1.89
C GLU A 49 13.98 7.64 1.24
N ALA A 50 13.14 6.62 1.06
CA ALA A 50 13.52 5.36 0.41
C ALA A 50 13.99 5.55 -1.04
N ALA A 51 13.37 6.48 -1.78
CA ALA A 51 13.76 6.78 -3.17
C ALA A 51 15.12 7.49 -3.28
N ASN A 52 15.61 8.07 -2.19
CA ASN A 52 16.93 8.71 -2.13
C ASN A 52 18.01 7.82 -1.46
N ASP A 53 17.63 6.64 -0.97
CA ASP A 53 18.57 5.67 -0.41
C ASP A 53 19.40 5.01 -1.52
N LEU A 54 20.72 5.15 -1.45
CA LEU A 54 21.64 4.67 -2.49
C LEU A 54 21.60 3.15 -2.67
N GLU A 55 21.41 2.39 -1.59
CA GLU A 55 21.35 0.94 -1.65
C GLU A 55 20.04 0.49 -2.32
N LEU A 56 18.92 1.13 -1.97
CA LEU A 56 17.64 0.86 -2.61
C LEU A 56 17.64 1.26 -4.09
N ILE A 57 18.24 2.39 -4.45
CA ILE A 57 18.42 2.82 -5.84
C ILE A 57 19.23 1.76 -6.62
N GLU A 58 20.34 1.29 -6.07
CA GLU A 58 21.17 0.28 -6.73
C GLU A 58 20.40 -1.03 -6.93
N ARG A 59 19.67 -1.50 -5.91
CA ARG A 59 18.84 -2.71 -5.99
C ARG A 59 17.73 -2.57 -7.03
N MET A 60 17.04 -1.42 -7.04
CA MET A 60 15.98 -1.13 -8.01
C MET A 60 16.51 -1.00 -9.43
N SER A 61 17.74 -0.55 -9.64
CA SER A 61 18.36 -0.50 -10.97
C SER A 61 18.56 -1.88 -11.61
N LYS A 62 18.63 -2.93 -10.78
CA LYS A 62 18.81 -4.34 -11.17
C LYS A 62 17.50 -5.13 -11.12
N TYR A 63 16.40 -4.49 -10.74
CA TYR A 63 15.11 -5.17 -10.59
C TYR A 63 14.54 -5.55 -11.95
N GLU A 64 14.29 -6.86 -12.14
CA GLU A 64 13.51 -7.37 -13.25
C GLU A 64 12.11 -7.76 -12.75
N PRO A 65 11.03 -7.23 -13.36
CA PRO A 65 9.68 -7.65 -13.02
C PRO A 65 9.52 -9.15 -13.17
N VAL A 66 8.93 -9.79 -12.17
CA VAL A 66 8.61 -11.22 -12.25
C VAL A 66 7.69 -11.45 -13.45
N LYS A 67 8.17 -12.21 -14.43
CA LYS A 67 7.34 -12.62 -15.55
C LYS A 67 6.27 -13.56 -15.02
N CYS A 68 5.01 -13.12 -15.06
CA CYS A 68 3.89 -13.99 -14.74
C CYS A 68 3.82 -15.08 -15.83
N SER A 69 4.25 -16.29 -15.51
CA SER A 69 4.24 -17.43 -16.44
C SER A 69 2.85 -18.01 -16.63
N LYS A 70 1.91 -17.66 -15.75
CA LYS A 70 0.51 -18.05 -15.84
C LYS A 70 -0.31 -16.86 -16.34
N PRO A 71 -1.28 -17.07 -17.25
CA PRO A 71 -2.26 -16.04 -17.55
C PRO A 71 -2.98 -15.62 -16.26
N PRO A 72 -3.43 -14.37 -16.14
CA PRO A 72 -4.20 -13.92 -14.99
C PRO A 72 -5.39 -14.86 -14.79
N GLU A 73 -5.40 -15.54 -13.64
CA GLU A 73 -6.52 -16.36 -13.23
C GLU A 73 -7.54 -15.42 -12.60
N TYR A 74 -8.64 -15.18 -13.32
CA TYR A 74 -9.72 -14.36 -12.82
C TYR A 74 -10.42 -15.14 -11.72
N VAL A 75 -10.32 -14.65 -10.49
CA VAL A 75 -11.16 -15.10 -9.39
C VAL A 75 -12.43 -14.26 -9.46
N GLU A 76 -13.55 -14.90 -9.80
CA GLU A 76 -14.85 -14.26 -9.66
C GLU A 76 -15.04 -13.95 -8.17
N ILE A 77 -15.10 -12.66 -7.86
CA ILE A 77 -15.48 -12.22 -6.52
C ILE A 77 -17.00 -12.13 -6.57
N ASP A 78 -17.67 -13.12 -5.98
CA ASP A 78 -19.13 -13.08 -5.83
C ASP A 78 -19.51 -11.73 -5.20
N ASP A 79 -20.45 -11.01 -5.84
CA ASP A 79 -20.86 -9.67 -5.47
C ASP A 79 -21.18 -9.57 -3.96
N LEU A 80 -20.49 -8.64 -3.29
CA LEU A 80 -20.59 -8.32 -1.86
C LEU A 80 -21.79 -7.43 -1.55
#